data_AF-A0A4U7DAF9-F1
#
_entry.id   AF-A0A4U7DAF9-F1
#
_cell.length_a   1.000
_cell.length_b   1.000
_cell.length_c   1.000
_cell.angle_alpha   90.00
_cell.angle_beta   90.00
_cell.angle_gamma   90.00
#
_symmetry.space_group_name_H-M   'P 1'
#
loop_
_entity.id
_entity.type
_entity.pdbx_description
1 polymer ?
#
loop_
_entity_poly.entity_id
_entity_poly.type
_entity_poly.pdbx_seq_one_letter_code
_entity_poly.pdbx_strand_id
1 'polypeptide(L)' 'MKPVAFDEAETYEPDEGWRRVSMAGSDRFSFEWFEKPPGHSSPMH' A
#
# COMPACT_ATOMS: atom_id res chain seq x y z
N MET A 1 2.96 -0.32 -18.61
CA MET A 1 2.41 -0.02 -17.28
C MET A 1 1.56 1.23 -17.41
N LYS A 2 0.40 1.28 -16.76
CA LYS A 2 -0.41 2.50 -16.63
C LYS A 2 -0.35 2.92 -15.16
N PRO A 3 -0.02 4.18 -14.86
CA PRO A 3 -0.05 4.66 -13.48
C PRO A 3 -1.49 4.59 -12.96
N VAL A 4 -1.64 4.22 -11.69
CA VAL A 4 -2.93 4.24 -10.99
C VAL A 4 -2.96 5.47 -10.09
N ALA A 5 -4.02 6.27 -10.19
CA ALA A 5 -4.20 7.43 -9.31
C ALA A 5 -4.44 6.96 -7.87
N PHE A 6 -3.93 7.70 -6.89
CA PHE A 6 -3.96 7.27 -5.48
C PHE A 6 -5.38 7.05 -4.94
N ASP A 7 -6.30 7.90 -5.36
CA ASP A 7 -7.72 7.89 -5.04
C ASP A 7 -8.51 6.78 -5.75
N GLU A 8 -8.00 6.26 -6.87
CA GLU A 8 -8.58 5.16 -7.62
C GLU A 8 -7.91 3.80 -7.31
N ALA A 9 -6.83 3.82 -6.53
CA ALA A 9 -6.03 2.65 -6.25
C ALA A 9 -6.69 1.71 -5.23
N GLU A 10 -6.52 0.41 -5.45
CA GLU A 10 -7.01 -0.61 -4.52
C GLU A 10 -6.38 -0.39 -3.14
N THR A 11 -7.24 -0.32 -2.13
CA THR A 11 -6.86 -0.10 -0.74
C THR A 11 -7.27 -1.29 0.11
N TYR A 12 -6.36 -1.74 0.97
CA TYR A 12 -6.65 -2.78 1.97
C TYR A 12 -5.93 -2.50 3.29
N GLU A 13 -6.45 -3.10 4.35
CA GLU A 13 -5.96 -2.96 5.72
C GLU A 13 -5.21 -4.24 6.12
N PRO A 14 -3.86 -4.22 6.20
CA PRO A 14 -3.08 -5.41 6.54
C PRO A 14 -3.08 -5.74 8.04
N ASP A 15 -3.30 -4.73 8.90
CA ASP A 15 -3.33 -4.81 10.36
C ASP A 15 -4.17 -3.64 10.88
N GLU A 16 -4.66 -3.70 12.12
CA GLU A 16 -5.57 -2.71 12.69
C GLU A 16 -5.01 -1.28 12.60
N GLY A 17 -5.75 -0.41 11.91
CA GLY A 17 -5.40 0.99 11.71
C GLY A 17 -4.35 1.23 10.62
N TRP A 18 -3.92 0.20 9.90
CA TRP A 18 -3.01 0.34 8.76
C TRP A 18 -3.77 0.58 7.47
N ARG A 19 -3.11 1.22 6.52
CA ARG A 19 -3.61 1.32 5.15
C ARG A 19 -2.50 1.02 4.16
N ARG A 20 -2.79 0.14 3.21
CA ARG A 20 -1.97 -0.10 2.02
C ARG A 20 -2.74 0.27 0.78
N VAL A 21 -2.06 0.94 -0.14
CA VAL A 21 -2.62 1.38 -1.42
C VAL A 21 -1.74 0.85 -2.56
N SER A 22 -2.32 0.05 -3.45
CA SER A 22 -1.61 -0.59 -4.57
C SER A 22 -1.62 0.29 -5.82
N MET A 23 -0.44 0.77 -6.22
CA MET A 23 -0.31 1.84 -7.22
C MET A 23 0.40 1.38 -8.51
N ALA A 24 0.84 0.12 -8.60
CA ALA A 24 1.61 -0.34 -9.75
C ALA A 24 0.78 -0.58 -11.02
N GLY A 25 -0.47 -1.00 -10.88
CA GLY A 25 -1.29 -1.46 -12.00
C GLY A 25 -0.58 -2.52 -12.85
N SER A 26 0.18 -3.42 -12.20
CA SER A 26 1.04 -4.41 -12.86
C SER A 26 1.21 -5.69 -12.05
N ASP A 27 1.22 -6.83 -12.73
CA ASP A 27 1.52 -8.14 -12.11
C ASP A 27 3.02 -8.48 -12.09
N ARG A 28 3.88 -7.60 -12.63
CA ARG A 28 5.33 -7.85 -12.75
C ARG A 28 6.16 -7.26 -11.61
N PHE A 29 5.63 -6.24 -10.93
CA PHE A 29 6.25 -5.59 -9.80
C PHE A 29 5.16 -4.88 -8.99
N SER A 30 5.43 -4.62 -7.71
CA SER A 30 4.56 -3.87 -6.84
C SER A 30 5.13 -2.49 -6.53
N PHE A 31 4.25 -1.52 -6.38
CA PHE A 31 4.52 -0.18 -5.87
C PHE A 31 3.37 0.16 -4.94
N GLU A 32 3.69 0.35 -3.66
CA GLU A 32 2.72 0.34 -2.58
C GLU A 32 2.96 1.55 -1.69
N TRP A 33 1.90 2.26 -1.34
CA TRP A 33 1.91 3.30 -0.32
C TRP A 33 1.44 2.73 1.02
N PHE A 34 2.14 3.07 2.10
CA PHE A 34 1.87 2.58 3.44
C PHE A 34 1.57 3.74 4.39
N GLU A 35 0.41 3.70 5.03
CA GLU A 35 0.08 4.54 6.19
C GLU A 35 0.05 3.65 7.41
N LYS A 36 0.82 4.01 8.43
CA LYS A 36 0.93 3.27 9.68
C LYS A 36 0.44 4.13 10.84
N PRO A 37 -0.24 3.52 11.83
CA PRO A 37 -0.53 4.23 13.06
C PRO A 37 0.78 4.60 13.78
N PRO A 38 0.79 5.72 14.54
CA PRO A 38 1.93 6.08 15.38
C PRO A 38 2.36 4.93 16.29
N GLY A 39 3.67 4.75 16.49
CA GLY A 39 4.23 3.70 17.34
C GLY A 39 4.36 2.32 16.67
N HIS A 40 3.90 2.16 15.42
CA HIS A 40 4.10 0.93 14.67
C HIS A 40 5.43 0.94 13.89
N SER A 41 6.23 -0.10 14.06
CA SER A 41 7.38 -0.40 13.23
C SER A 41 6.99 -1.37 12.11
N SER A 42 7.76 -1.36 11.01
CA SER A 42 7.68 -2.47 10.07
C SER A 42 8.19 -3.76 10.74
N PRO A 43 7.65 -4.93 10.38
CA PRO A 43 8.33 -6.19 10.62
C PRO A 43 9.76 -6.11 10.06
N MET A 44 10.72 -6.71 10.76
CA MET A 44 12.01 -6.98 10.13
C MET A 44 11.80 -8.05 9.06
N HIS A 45 12.31 -7.79 7.86
CA HIS A 45 12.27 -8.69 6.72
C HIS A 45 13.67 -9.24 6.44
#